data_AF-A0A1I7X3A0-F1
#
_entry.id   AF-A0A1I7X3A0-F1
#
_cell.length_a   1.000
_cell.length_b   1.000
_cell.length_c   1.000
_cell.angle_alpha   90.00
_cell.angle_beta   90.00
_cell.angle_gamma   90.00
#
_symmetry.space_group_name_H-M   'P 1'
#
loop_
_entity.id
_entity.type
_entity.pdbx_description
1 polymer ?
#
loop_
_entity_poly.entity_id
_entity_poly.type
_entity_poly.pdbx_seq_one_letter_code
_entity_poly.pdbx_strand_id
1 'polypeptide(L)'
;MSQLSITLSRSAKDIGAFVIMFIIFFSAFIQFAHLVFGSQISNYSTFYNTIFTLLRILLGDFDFHALKKANHIFGPLFFVTYIILVHYILMNMFLAIINDSYADVMTQLTRNRLTAFNGKVVNCIFVSPINYNVHYTISTSICNFLFVIASR
;
A
#
# COMPACT_ATOMS: atom_id res chain seq x y z
N MET A 1 23.53 12.45 15.14
CA MET A 1 22.35 12.50 14.23
C MET A 1 22.42 11.50 13.05
N SER A 2 23.32 10.51 13.04
CA SER A 2 23.50 9.58 11.91
C SER A 2 22.89 8.18 12.08
N GLN A 3 22.35 7.83 13.26
CA GLN A 3 21.79 6.49 13.48
C GLN A 3 20.57 6.21 12.60
N LEU A 4 19.71 7.21 12.38
CA LEU A 4 18.55 7.10 11.49
C LEU A 4 18.94 6.87 10.03
N SER A 5 20.03 7.49 9.55
CA SER A 5 20.49 7.33 8.15
C SER A 5 21.15 5.97 7.91
N ILE A 6 21.80 5.38 8.91
CA ILE A 6 22.43 4.05 8.81
C ILE A 6 21.38 2.93 8.87
N THR A 7 20.35 3.05 9.72
CA THR A 7 19.21 2.11 9.72
C THR A 7 18.35 2.27 8.48
N LEU A 8 18.06 3.51 8.05
CA LEU A 8 17.32 3.76 6.81
C LEU A 8 18.07 3.21 5.59
N SER A 9 19.39 3.34 5.51
CA SER A 9 20.18 2.77 4.41
C SER A 9 20.17 1.24 4.41
N ARG A 10 20.17 0.61 5.60
CA ARG A 10 20.15 -0.85 5.72
C ARG A 10 18.78 -1.44 5.38
N SER A 11 17.69 -0.78 5.77
CA SER A 11 16.32 -1.13 5.38
C SER A 11 15.94 -0.62 3.98
N ALA A 12 16.64 0.39 3.45
CA ALA A 12 16.42 0.92 2.09
C ALA A 12 16.73 -0.12 1.01
N LYS A 13 17.59 -1.11 1.31
CA LYS A 13 17.83 -2.22 0.39
C LYS A 13 16.58 -3.09 0.22
N ASP A 14 15.85 -3.34 1.31
CA ASP A 14 14.60 -4.11 1.29
C ASP A 14 13.42 -3.26 0.75
N ILE A 15 13.36 -1.98 1.10
CA ILE A 15 12.41 -1.01 0.50
C ILE A 15 12.67 -0.85 -1.00
N GLY A 16 13.92 -0.85 -1.43
CA GLY A 16 14.31 -0.74 -2.84
C GLY A 16 13.76 -1.89 -3.68
N ALA A 17 13.84 -3.12 -3.17
CA ALA A 17 13.23 -4.29 -3.84
C ALA A 17 11.71 -4.14 -3.99
N PHE A 18 11.03 -3.57 -2.99
CA PHE A 18 9.61 -3.28 -3.06
C PHE A 18 9.27 -2.19 -4.08
N VAL A 19 10.02 -1.08 -4.11
CA VAL A 19 9.82 0.01 -5.08
C VAL A 19 9.99 -0.50 -6.51
N ILE A 20 10.95 -1.40 -6.75
CA ILE A 20 11.14 -2.02 -8.06
C ILE A 20 9.92 -2.87 -8.45
N MET A 21 9.41 -3.71 -7.56
CA MET A 21 8.18 -4.48 -7.82
C MET A 21 6.98 -3.56 -8.08
N PHE A 22 6.84 -2.49 -7.30
CA PHE A 22 5.78 -1.50 -7.49
C PHE A 22 5.84 -0.86 -8.89
N ILE A 23 7.01 -0.43 -9.34
CA ILE A 23 7.19 0.16 -10.67
C ILE A 23 6.84 -0.83 -11.79
N ILE A 24 7.23 -2.10 -11.65
CA ILE A 24 6.91 -3.16 -12.63
C ILE A 24 5.40 -3.37 -12.73
N PHE A 25 4.70 -3.55 -11.60
CA PHE A 25 3.24 -3.71 -11.61
C PHE A 25 2.53 -2.45 -12.11
N PHE A 26 2.92 -1.28 -11.62
CA PHE A 26 2.31 0.00 -11.98
C PHE A 26 2.46 0.28 -13.48
N SER A 27 3.65 0.04 -14.05
CA SER A 27 3.89 0.20 -15.49
C SER A 27 3.07 -0.76 -16.35
N ALA A 28 2.84 -2.00 -15.93
CA ALA A 28 1.97 -2.94 -16.63
C ALA A 28 0.51 -2.44 -16.70
N PHE A 29 -0.01 -1.92 -15.58
CA PHE A 29 -1.35 -1.33 -15.53
C PHE A 29 -1.46 -0.04 -16.35
N ILE A 30 -0.41 0.80 -16.38
CA ILE A 30 -0.37 1.99 -17.24
C ILE A 30 -0.47 1.61 -18.71
N GLN A 31 0.33 0.61 -19.15
CA GLN A 31 0.32 0.15 -20.54
C GLN A 31 -1.05 -0.43 -20.92
N PHE A 32 -1.63 -1.25 -20.05
CA PHE A 32 -2.96 -1.80 -20.28
C PHE A 32 -4.03 -0.71 -20.35
N ALA A 33 -4.02 0.25 -19.42
CA ALA A 33 -4.99 1.35 -19.40
C ALA A 33 -4.84 2.27 -20.63
N HIS A 34 -3.60 2.55 -21.04
CA HIS A 34 -3.31 3.32 -22.25
C HIS A 34 -3.83 2.60 -23.51
N LEU A 35 -3.66 1.28 -23.59
CA LEU A 35 -4.13 0.49 -24.74
C LEU A 35 -5.66 0.37 -24.81
N VAL A 36 -6.33 0.17 -23.67
CA VAL A 36 -7.79 -0.02 -23.61
C VAL A 36 -8.56 1.29 -23.66
N PHE A 37 -8.07 2.35 -22.98
CA PHE A 37 -8.79 3.62 -22.82
C PHE A 37 -8.17 4.78 -23.58
N GLY A 38 -6.98 4.63 -24.16
CA GLY A 38 -6.24 5.73 -24.80
C GLY A 38 -6.93 6.33 -26.03
N SER A 39 -7.78 5.58 -26.73
CA SER A 39 -8.57 6.10 -27.86
C SER A 39 -9.85 6.82 -27.43
N GLN A 40 -10.38 6.53 -26.24
CA GLN A 40 -11.71 6.99 -25.80
C GLN A 40 -11.64 8.16 -24.81
N ILE A 41 -10.56 8.27 -24.03
CA ILE A 41 -10.44 9.25 -22.95
C ILE A 41 -9.10 9.99 -23.06
N SER A 42 -9.15 11.31 -23.19
CA SER A 42 -7.95 12.17 -23.30
C SER A 42 -6.98 12.02 -22.12
N ASN A 43 -7.50 11.74 -20.91
CA ASN A 43 -6.71 11.48 -19.71
C ASN A 43 -5.82 10.22 -19.81
N TYR A 44 -6.14 9.30 -20.73
CA TYR A 44 -5.38 8.07 -20.99
C TYR A 44 -4.61 8.13 -22.32
N SER A 45 -4.59 9.27 -23.00
CA SER A 45 -3.99 9.43 -24.34
C SER A 45 -2.46 9.41 -24.32
N THR A 46 -1.85 9.97 -23.27
CA THR A 46 -0.38 10.02 -23.10
C THR A 46 0.02 9.24 -21.86
N PHE A 47 1.14 8.53 -21.93
CA PHE A 47 1.69 7.76 -20.80
C PHE A 47 1.78 8.57 -19.50
N TYR A 48 2.22 9.83 -19.59
CA TYR A 48 2.32 10.75 -18.45
C TYR A 48 0.95 11.10 -17.83
N ASN A 49 -0.05 11.36 -18.67
CA ASN A 49 -1.41 11.64 -18.20
C ASN A 49 -2.05 10.39 -17.59
N THR A 50 -1.79 9.22 -18.17
CA THR A 50 -2.22 7.92 -17.62
C THR A 50 -1.61 7.69 -16.24
N ILE A 51 -0.32 7.95 -16.05
CA ILE A 51 0.34 7.89 -14.73
C ILE A 51 -0.38 8.80 -13.72
N PHE A 52 -0.62 10.06 -14.09
CA PHE A 52 -1.25 11.03 -13.20
C PHE A 52 -2.68 10.62 -12.84
N THR A 53 -3.41 10.04 -13.79
CA THR A 53 -4.77 9.54 -13.61
C THR A 53 -4.78 8.30 -12.70
N LEU A 54 -3.87 7.33 -12.90
CA LEU A 54 -3.76 6.16 -12.03
C LEU A 54 -3.33 6.51 -10.61
N LEU A 55 -2.46 7.52 -10.44
CA LEU A 55 -2.14 8.08 -9.13
C LEU A 55 -3.37 8.72 -8.48
N ARG A 56 -4.17 9.47 -9.23
CA ARG A 56 -5.40 10.09 -8.71
C ARG A 56 -6.41 9.03 -8.24
N ILE A 57 -6.57 7.94 -9.01
CA ILE A 57 -7.37 6.78 -8.62
C ILE A 57 -6.83 6.15 -7.34
N LEU A 58 -5.51 6.08 -7.16
CA LEU A 58 -4.88 5.57 -5.94
C LEU A 58 -5.20 6.43 -4.70
N LEU A 59 -5.29 7.77 -4.87
CA LEU A 59 -5.73 8.71 -3.83
C LEU A 59 -7.24 8.61 -3.53
N GLY A 60 -8.01 7.86 -4.33
CA GLY A 60 -9.46 7.71 -4.19
C GLY A 60 -10.29 8.71 -4.99
N ASP A 61 -9.65 9.56 -5.80
CA ASP A 61 -10.33 10.48 -6.71
C ASP A 61 -10.38 9.87 -8.12
N PHE A 62 -11.53 9.33 -8.48
CA PHE A 62 -11.74 8.59 -9.72
C PHE A 62 -13.07 8.97 -10.40
N ASP A 63 -13.04 9.11 -11.72
CA ASP A 63 -14.24 9.28 -12.53
C ASP A 63 -14.69 7.93 -13.12
N PHE A 64 -15.48 7.20 -12.34
CA PHE A 64 -16.04 5.91 -12.77
C PHE A 64 -16.97 6.06 -13.98
N HIS A 65 -17.61 7.22 -14.13
CA HIS A 65 -18.59 7.45 -15.19
C HIS A 65 -17.90 7.54 -16.56
N ALA A 66 -16.76 8.22 -16.63
CA ALA A 66 -15.91 8.25 -17.83
C ALA A 66 -15.39 6.86 -18.20
N LEU A 67 -14.94 6.07 -17.21
CA LEU A 67 -14.41 4.72 -17.44
C LEU A 67 -15.48 3.75 -17.98
N LYS A 68 -16.69 3.81 -17.40
CA LYS A 68 -17.84 2.99 -17.83
C LYS A 68 -18.34 3.38 -19.21
N LYS A 69 -18.34 4.67 -19.57
CA LYS A 69 -18.70 5.15 -20.91
C LYS A 69 -17.73 4.70 -21.98
N ALA A 70 -16.43 4.66 -21.67
CA ALA A 70 -15.43 4.20 -22.63
C ALA A 70 -15.58 2.70 -22.94
N ASN A 71 -15.70 1.87 -21.89
CA ASN A 71 -15.95 0.44 -22.05
C ASN A 71 -16.78 -0.10 -20.88
N HIS A 72 -17.98 -0.60 -21.18
CA HIS A 72 -18.92 -1.08 -20.16
C HIS A 72 -18.40 -2.30 -19.39
N ILE A 73 -17.61 -3.15 -20.04
CA ILE A 73 -17.08 -4.42 -19.48
C ILE A 73 -15.66 -4.24 -18.93
N PHE A 74 -14.74 -3.70 -19.75
CA PHE A 74 -13.34 -3.56 -19.36
C PHE A 74 -13.11 -2.44 -18.33
N GLY A 75 -13.95 -1.41 -18.29
CA GLY A 75 -13.86 -0.31 -17.31
C GLY A 75 -13.98 -0.80 -15.86
N PRO A 76 -15.11 -1.40 -15.47
CA PRO A 76 -15.31 -1.92 -14.12
C PRO A 76 -14.32 -3.03 -13.77
N LEU A 77 -14.03 -3.94 -14.71
CA LEU A 77 -13.08 -5.02 -14.49
C LEU A 77 -11.69 -4.45 -14.14
N PHE A 78 -11.15 -3.56 -14.97
CA PHE A 78 -9.86 -2.91 -14.72
C PHE A 78 -9.82 -2.19 -13.38
N PHE A 79 -10.87 -1.42 -13.05
CA PHE A 79 -10.96 -0.65 -11.81
C PHE A 79 -10.91 -1.56 -10.57
N VAL A 80 -11.70 -2.65 -10.58
CA VAL A 80 -11.73 -3.62 -9.48
C VAL A 80 -10.37 -4.31 -9.33
N THR A 81 -9.77 -4.79 -10.43
CA THR A 81 -8.47 -5.47 -10.35
C THR A 81 -7.36 -4.52 -9.90
N TYR A 82 -7.37 -3.26 -10.36
CA TYR A 82 -6.40 -2.25 -9.98
C TYR A 82 -6.48 -1.91 -8.49
N ILE A 83 -7.69 -1.73 -7.95
CA ILE A 83 -7.84 -1.44 -6.51
C ILE A 83 -7.49 -2.67 -5.67
N ILE A 84 -7.96 -3.86 -6.03
CA ILE A 84 -7.68 -5.08 -5.26
C ILE A 84 -6.19 -5.44 -5.28
N LEU A 85 -5.48 -5.25 -6.40
CA LEU A 85 -4.04 -5.54 -6.43
C LEU A 85 -3.22 -4.36 -5.92
N VAL A 86 -3.30 -3.21 -6.58
CA VAL A 86 -2.34 -2.12 -6.38
C VAL A 86 -2.58 -1.40 -5.06
N HIS A 87 -3.83 -1.11 -4.69
CA HIS A 87 -4.13 -0.43 -3.43
C HIS A 87 -3.79 -1.31 -2.22
N TYR A 88 -4.12 -2.60 -2.26
CA TYR A 88 -3.78 -3.52 -1.16
C TYR A 88 -2.29 -3.78 -1.05
N ILE A 89 -1.57 -4.00 -2.16
CA ILE A 89 -0.12 -4.21 -2.11
C ILE A 89 0.57 -2.97 -1.54
N LEU A 90 0.19 -1.77 -1.98
CA LEU A 90 0.73 -0.51 -1.44
C LEU A 90 0.41 -0.33 0.04
N MET A 91 -0.86 -0.46 0.43
CA MET A 91 -1.28 -0.24 1.82
C MET A 91 -0.68 -1.28 2.76
N ASN A 92 -0.61 -2.54 2.35
CA ASN A 92 -0.02 -3.60 3.17
C ASN A 92 1.46 -3.36 3.44
N MET A 93 2.20 -2.85 2.44
CA MET A 93 3.61 -2.56 2.63
C MET A 93 3.84 -1.27 3.41
N PHE A 94 3.01 -0.24 3.21
CA PHE A 94 3.01 0.96 4.05
C PHE A 94 2.74 0.64 5.53
N LEU A 95 1.74 -0.21 5.80
CA LEU A 95 1.43 -0.70 7.14
C LEU A 95 2.58 -1.53 7.72
N ALA A 96 3.25 -2.35 6.91
CA ALA A 96 4.42 -3.10 7.35
C ALA A 96 5.55 -2.17 7.82
N ILE A 97 5.84 -1.08 7.10
CA ILE A 97 6.84 -0.08 7.48
C ILE A 97 6.45 0.62 8.80
N ILE A 98 5.19 1.05 8.92
CA ILE A 98 4.71 1.67 10.16
C ILE A 98 4.83 0.69 11.32
N ASN A 99 4.39 -0.55 11.15
CA ASN A 99 4.42 -1.57 12.18
C ASN A 99 5.86 -1.90 12.62
N ASP A 100 6.80 -1.96 11.68
CA ASP A 100 8.22 -2.15 11.97
C ASP A 100 8.79 -0.98 12.79
N SER A 101 8.52 0.26 12.36
CA SER A 101 8.94 1.46 13.10
C SER A 101 8.33 1.55 14.50
N TYR A 102 7.07 1.11 14.65
CA TYR A 102 6.37 1.12 15.93
C TYR A 102 6.92 0.04 16.88
N ALA A 103 7.23 -1.15 16.34
CA ALA A 103 7.89 -2.22 17.07
C ALA A 103 9.28 -1.78 17.56
N ASP A 104 10.05 -1.08 16.73
CA ASP A 104 11.36 -0.53 17.10
C ASP A 104 11.27 0.49 18.23
N VAL A 105 10.31 1.40 18.21
CA VAL A 105 10.10 2.37 19.31
C VAL A 105 9.68 1.66 20.59
N MET A 106 8.79 0.68 20.51
CA MET A 106 8.34 -0.08 21.68
C MET A 106 9.44 -0.94 22.30
N THR A 107 10.31 -1.54 21.49
CA THR A 107 11.46 -2.30 22.00
C THR A 107 12.49 -1.40 22.70
N GLN A 108 12.72 -0.18 22.19
CA GLN A 108 13.61 0.80 22.83
C GLN A 108 13.06 1.31 24.17
N LEU A 109 11.77 1.61 24.25
CA LEU A 109 11.10 2.02 25.49
C LEU A 109 11.14 0.91 26.55
N THR A 110 10.90 -0.34 26.13
CA THR A 110 11.00 -1.51 27.00
C THR A 110 12.44 -1.70 27.50
N ARG A 111 13.44 -1.57 26.63
CA ARG A 111 14.86 -1.67 27.01
C ARG A 111 15.29 -0.58 28.00
N ASN A 112 14.87 0.67 27.81
CA ASN A 112 15.19 1.77 28.72
C ASN A 112 14.49 1.64 30.09
N ARG A 113 13.30 1.03 30.14
CA ARG A 113 12.66 0.69 31.41
C ARG A 113 13.34 -0.50 32.09
N LEU A 114 13.88 -1.45 31.34
CA LEU A 114 14.63 -2.59 31.86
C LEU A 114 16.01 -2.17 32.43
N THR A 115 16.68 -1.17 31.88
CA THR A 115 17.93 -0.65 32.46
C THR A 115 17.70 0.13 33.76
N ALA A 116 16.52 0.72 33.95
CA ALA A 116 16.10 1.28 35.25
C ALA A 116 15.72 0.21 36.29
N PHE A 117 15.37 -1.00 35.84
CA PHE A 117 15.01 -2.16 36.66
C PHE A 117 16.11 -3.23 36.71
N ASN A 118 17.39 -2.82 36.63
CA ASN A 118 18.51 -3.74 36.75
C ASN A 118 18.49 -4.44 38.12
N GLY A 119 17.85 -5.62 38.13
CA GLY A 119 17.68 -6.45 39.32
C GLY A 119 16.83 -7.70 39.17
N LYS A 120 15.77 -7.80 38.34
CA LYS A 120 14.90 -9.00 38.48
C LYS A 120 14.06 -9.58 37.32
N VAL A 121 13.90 -8.98 36.14
CA VAL A 121 12.82 -9.46 35.23
C VAL A 121 13.26 -9.61 33.76
N VAL A 122 14.49 -10.05 33.53
CA VAL A 122 15.08 -10.12 32.17
C VAL A 122 14.49 -11.24 31.29
N ASN A 123 13.64 -12.15 31.80
CA ASN A 123 13.37 -13.40 31.05
C ASN A 123 11.91 -13.79 30.80
N CYS A 124 10.92 -12.94 31.03
CA CYS A 124 9.54 -13.30 30.67
C CYS A 124 8.85 -12.05 30.12
N ILE A 125 8.15 -12.18 29.00
CA ILE A 125 7.25 -11.19 28.36
C ILE A 125 8.00 -10.25 27.40
N PHE A 126 7.82 -10.20 26.09
CA PHE A 126 6.84 -10.75 25.16
C PHE A 126 7.54 -10.75 23.78
N VAL A 127 7.66 -11.92 23.15
CA VAL A 127 7.79 -12.00 21.69
C VAL A 127 6.41 -11.67 21.11
N SER A 128 6.41 -10.74 20.15
CA SER A 128 5.31 -10.06 19.47
C SER A 128 3.99 -10.83 19.22
N PRO A 129 2.82 -10.22 19.50
CA PRO A 129 1.54 -10.63 18.93
C PRO A 129 0.87 -9.44 18.20
N ILE A 130 1.40 -8.99 17.05
CA ILE A 130 0.75 -7.90 16.27
C ILE A 130 0.41 -8.31 14.83
N ASN A 131 0.91 -9.44 14.33
CA ASN A 131 0.68 -9.87 12.94
C ASN A 131 -0.81 -10.16 12.63
N TYR A 132 -1.63 -10.50 13.63
CA TYR A 132 -3.05 -10.88 13.42
C TYR A 132 -3.98 -9.69 13.11
N ASN A 133 -3.67 -8.47 13.57
CA ASN A 133 -4.55 -7.31 13.39
C ASN A 133 -4.51 -6.73 11.96
N VAL A 134 -3.37 -6.85 11.29
CA VAL A 134 -3.18 -6.31 9.93
C VAL A 134 -4.03 -7.10 8.93
N HIS A 135 -4.00 -8.43 8.99
CA HIS A 135 -4.80 -9.29 8.10
C HIS A 135 -6.32 -9.08 8.29
N TYR A 136 -6.78 -8.84 9.52
CA TYR A 136 -8.17 -8.50 9.81
C TYR A 136 -8.56 -7.11 9.29
N THR A 137 -7.71 -6.09 9.45
CA THR A 137 -7.98 -4.72 8.97
C THR A 137 -8.11 -4.70 7.43
N ILE A 138 -7.28 -5.49 6.75
CA ILE A 138 -7.31 -5.67 5.30
C ILE A 138 -8.63 -6.32 4.87
N SER A 139 -9.03 -7.42 5.51
CA SER A 139 -10.27 -8.12 5.21
C SER A 139 -11.51 -7.23 5.42
N THR A 140 -11.52 -6.40 6.47
CA THR A 140 -12.63 -5.48 6.75
C THR A 140 -12.67 -4.32 5.76
N SER A 141 -11.52 -3.81 5.32
CA SER A 141 -11.44 -2.74 4.31
C SER A 141 -11.87 -3.23 2.91
N ILE A 142 -11.52 -4.47 2.54
CA ILE A 142 -12.04 -5.17 1.35
C ILE A 142 -13.56 -5.26 1.42
N CYS A 143 -14.09 -5.72 2.54
CA CYS A 143 -15.53 -5.92 2.69
C CYS A 143 -16.29 -4.60 2.64
N ASN A 144 -15.80 -3.54 3.28
CA ASN A 144 -16.40 -2.20 3.22
C ASN A 144 -16.32 -1.59 1.82
N PHE A 145 -15.21 -1.77 1.11
CA PHE A 145 -15.04 -1.22 -0.24
C PHE A 145 -15.93 -1.94 -1.27
N LEU A 146 -16.01 -3.28 -1.19
CA LEU A 146 -16.98 -4.07 -1.97
C LEU A 146 -18.43 -3.67 -1.64
N PHE A 147 -18.74 -3.38 -0.37
CA PHE A 147 -20.07 -2.90 0.03
C PHE A 147 -20.38 -1.51 -0.53
N VAL A 148 -19.41 -0.58 -0.55
CA VAL A 148 -19.56 0.75 -1.16
C VAL A 148 -19.80 0.66 -2.67
N ILE A 149 -19.13 -0.26 -3.36
CA ILE A 149 -19.35 -0.52 -4.79
C ILE A 149 -20.72 -1.18 -5.03
N ALA A 150 -21.14 -2.12 -4.18
CA ALA A 150 -22.45 -2.76 -4.29
C ALA A 150 -23.63 -1.81 -3.95
N SER A 151 -23.36 -0.74 -3.20
CA SER A 151 -24.36 0.25 -2.78
C SER A 151 -24.48 1.46 -3.72
N ARG A 152 -23.71 1.54 -4.82
CA ARG A 152 -23.77 2.61 -5.85
C ARG A 152 -24.07 2.05 -7.23
#